data_AF-A0A7L6A564-F1
#
_entry.id   AF-A0A7L6A564-F1
#
_cell.length_a   1.000
_cell.length_b   1.000
_cell.length_c   1.000
_cell.angle_alpha   90.00
_cell.angle_beta   90.00
_cell.angle_gamma   90.00
#
_symmetry.space_group_name_H-M   'P 1'
#
loop_
_entity.id
_entity.type
_entity.pdbx_description
1 polymer ?
#
loop_
_entity_poly.entity_id
_entity_poly.type
_entity_poly.pdbx_seq_one_letter_code
_entity_poly.pdbx_strand_id
1 'polypeptide(L)'
;MSSKNDLFRIINARSPSIVEQLIAGWGSLQFSEYVNDLLKDAQKSAKPQFKEEVISALAALRSEHDREFPQFAIVTEELVVERLEQTPYFHTVNAKFPRIARRLVATWGHAAFGEYINDLLNDNRSGRQGFPEDVMLALFKLSEEHDKEFPQYVLKITDIWSLSNKIY
;
A
#
# COMPACT_ATOMS: atom_id res chain seq x y z
N MET A 1 -16.33 -21.81 -11.49
CA MET A 1 -15.35 -20.72 -11.64
C MET A 1 -15.88 -19.79 -12.71
N SER A 2 -16.33 -18.59 -12.33
CA SER A 2 -16.83 -17.59 -13.29
C SER A 2 -15.64 -16.99 -14.02
N SER A 3 -15.69 -16.90 -15.36
CA SER A 3 -14.59 -16.32 -16.13
C SER A 3 -14.51 -14.81 -15.89
N LYS A 4 -13.31 -14.21 -16.00
CA LYS A 4 -13.11 -12.74 -15.96
C LYS A 4 -14.13 -12.00 -16.83
N ASN A 5 -14.45 -12.56 -18.00
CA ASN A 5 -15.43 -12.02 -18.94
C ASN A 5 -16.87 -12.08 -18.40
N ASP A 6 -17.21 -13.10 -17.61
CA ASP A 6 -18.53 -13.22 -16.99
C ASP A 6 -18.68 -12.21 -15.85
N LEU A 7 -17.61 -11.96 -15.08
CA LEU A 7 -17.57 -10.94 -14.03
C LEU A 7 -17.77 -9.54 -14.60
N PHE A 8 -17.07 -9.20 -15.70
CA PHE A 8 -17.28 -7.93 -16.40
C PHE A 8 -18.69 -7.81 -16.98
N ARG A 9 -19.30 -8.88 -17.49
CA ARG A 9 -20.67 -8.85 -17.99
C ARG A 9 -21.70 -8.56 -16.90
N ILE A 10 -21.54 -9.14 -15.71
CA ILE A 10 -22.41 -8.89 -14.56
C ILE A 10 -22.39 -7.41 -14.16
N ILE A 11 -21.20 -6.81 -14.11
CA ILE A 11 -21.06 -5.38 -13.76
C ILE A 11 -21.55 -4.50 -14.92
N ASN A 12 -21.31 -4.87 -16.17
CA ASN A 12 -21.69 -4.10 -17.36
C ASN A 12 -23.22 -4.00 -17.51
N ALA A 13 -23.93 -5.06 -17.15
CA ALA A 13 -25.39 -5.09 -17.15
C ALA A 13 -26.03 -4.06 -16.21
N ARG A 14 -25.27 -3.55 -15.22
CA ARG A 14 -25.76 -2.61 -14.21
C ARG A 14 -25.16 -1.21 -14.37
N SER A 15 -23.88 -1.12 -14.74
CA SER A 15 -23.15 0.15 -14.84
C SER A 15 -22.04 0.05 -15.89
N PRO A 16 -22.35 0.36 -17.16
CA PRO A 16 -21.38 0.27 -18.26
C PRO A 16 -20.17 1.19 -18.05
N SER A 17 -20.38 2.39 -17.50
CA SER A 17 -19.29 3.32 -17.18
C SER A 17 -18.30 2.79 -16.14
N ILE A 18 -18.77 2.00 -15.17
CA ILE A 18 -17.89 1.40 -14.14
C ILE A 18 -17.03 0.32 -14.77
N VAL A 19 -17.58 -0.53 -15.65
CA VAL A 19 -16.82 -1.57 -16.34
C VAL A 19 -15.77 -1.00 -17.27
N GLU A 20 -16.07 0.08 -17.99
CA GLU A 20 -15.09 0.74 -18.85
C GLU A 20 -13.87 1.22 -18.05
N GLN A 21 -14.09 1.82 -16.87
CA GLN A 21 -13.01 2.24 -15.97
C GLN A 21 -12.24 1.03 -15.40
N LEU A 22 -12.93 -0.06 -15.06
CA LEU A 22 -12.30 -1.28 -14.56
C LEU A 22 -11.44 -1.99 -15.62
N ILE A 23 -11.90 -2.02 -16.87
CA ILE A 23 -11.13 -2.59 -17.99
C ILE A 23 -9.95 -1.69 -18.32
N ALA A 24 -10.14 -0.37 -18.38
CA ALA A 24 -9.08 0.58 -18.67
C ALA A 24 -8.00 0.61 -17.58
N GLY A 25 -8.40 0.40 -16.32
CA GLY A 25 -7.49 0.35 -15.17
C GLY A 25 -6.83 -1.02 -14.93
N TRP A 26 -7.19 -2.08 -15.65
CA TRP A 26 -6.70 -3.45 -15.36
C TRP A 26 -5.17 -3.52 -15.41
N GLY A 27 -4.55 -3.98 -14.33
CA GLY A 27 -3.09 -4.00 -14.19
C GLY A 27 -2.47 -2.65 -13.76
N SER A 28 -3.27 -1.76 -13.16
CA SER A 28 -2.79 -0.53 -12.51
C SER A 28 -3.23 -0.44 -11.05
N LEU A 29 -2.57 0.42 -10.27
CA LEU A 29 -2.96 0.74 -8.90
C LEU A 29 -4.33 1.44 -8.83
N GLN A 30 -4.68 2.23 -9.86
CA GLN A 30 -5.97 2.93 -9.93
C GLN A 30 -7.15 1.97 -9.93
N PHE A 31 -6.98 0.76 -10.49
CA PHE A 31 -8.02 -0.26 -10.47
C PHE A 31 -8.34 -0.73 -9.05
N SER A 32 -7.32 -1.07 -8.28
CA SER A 32 -7.52 -1.56 -6.92
C SER A 32 -8.04 -0.46 -6.00
N GLU A 33 -7.62 0.80 -6.20
CA GLU A 33 -8.10 1.97 -5.44
C GLU A 33 -9.59 2.16 -5.71
N TYR A 34 -9.95 2.20 -6.99
CA TYR A 34 -11.32 2.37 -7.44
C TYR A 34 -12.24 1.23 -6.98
N VAL A 35 -11.79 -0.03 -7.04
CA VAL A 35 -12.57 -1.17 -6.54
C VAL A 35 -12.75 -1.10 -5.02
N ASN A 36 -11.72 -0.71 -4.27
CA ASN A 36 -11.79 -0.58 -2.82
C ASN A 36 -12.75 0.56 -2.41
N ASP A 37 -12.68 1.70 -3.08
CA ASP A 37 -13.59 2.82 -2.84
C ASP A 37 -15.04 2.45 -3.17
N LEU A 38 -15.27 1.74 -4.29
CA LEU A 38 -16.60 1.21 -4.62
C LEU A 38 -17.12 0.21 -3.58
N LEU A 39 -16.26 -0.64 -3.04
CA LEU A 39 -16.63 -1.58 -1.96
C LEU A 39 -16.93 -0.86 -0.65
N LYS A 40 -16.13 0.15 -0.28
CA LYS A 40 -16.37 0.99 0.91
C LYS A 40 -17.65 1.79 0.79
N ASP A 41 -17.91 2.36 -0.39
CA ASP A 41 -19.15 3.10 -0.66
C ASP A 41 -20.36 2.18 -0.63
N ALA A 42 -20.25 0.97 -1.20
CA ALA A 42 -21.30 -0.04 -1.13
C ALA A 42 -21.61 -0.46 0.32
N GLN A 43 -20.59 -0.59 1.19
CA GLN A 43 -20.76 -0.91 2.60
C GLN A 43 -21.33 0.26 3.43
N LYS A 44 -20.93 1.50 3.15
CA LYS A 44 -21.42 2.71 3.86
C LYS A 44 -22.82 3.12 3.41
N SER A 45 -23.17 2.88 2.15
CA SER A 45 -24.50 3.18 1.65
C SER A 45 -25.50 2.16 2.19
N ALA A 46 -26.32 2.55 3.17
CA ALA A 46 -27.50 1.79 3.61
C ALA A 46 -28.62 1.69 2.55
N LYS A 47 -28.25 1.85 1.26
CA LYS A 47 -29.14 1.80 0.11
C LYS A 47 -28.86 0.51 -0.68
N PRO A 48 -29.88 -0.31 -0.98
CA PRO A 48 -29.75 -1.56 -1.74
C PRO A 48 -29.54 -1.28 -3.24
N GLN A 49 -28.62 -0.39 -3.61
CA GLN A 49 -28.37 -0.02 -5.00
C GLN A 49 -27.49 -1.06 -5.71
N PHE A 50 -26.56 -1.67 -4.98
CA PHE A 50 -25.77 -2.81 -5.42
C PHE A 50 -26.35 -4.11 -4.83
N LYS A 51 -26.79 -5.02 -5.70
CA LYS A 51 -27.16 -6.39 -5.29
C LYS A 51 -25.89 -7.13 -4.84
N GLU A 52 -26.04 -8.08 -3.92
CA GLU A 52 -24.97 -8.96 -3.43
C GLU A 52 -24.15 -9.58 -4.58
N GLU A 53 -24.79 -9.87 -5.72
CA GLU A 53 -24.15 -10.37 -6.93
C GLU A 53 -23.06 -9.45 -7.49
N VAL A 54 -23.27 -8.13 -7.48
CA VAL A 54 -22.29 -7.14 -8.00
C VAL A 54 -21.13 -6.98 -7.03
N ILE A 55 -21.41 -6.99 -5.73
CA ILE A 55 -20.37 -6.92 -4.69
C ILE A 55 -19.49 -8.18 -4.75
N SER A 56 -20.12 -9.36 -4.87
CA SER A 56 -19.40 -10.62 -5.06
C SER A 56 -18.59 -10.64 -6.36
N ALA A 57 -19.10 -10.06 -7.45
CA ALA A 57 -18.38 -9.97 -8.71
C ALA A 57 -17.17 -9.03 -8.63
N LEU A 58 -17.31 -7.88 -7.97
CA LEU A 58 -16.22 -6.93 -7.72
C LEU A 58 -15.14 -7.54 -6.82
N ALA A 59 -15.54 -8.26 -5.77
CA ALA A 59 -14.60 -8.97 -4.90
C ALA A 59 -13.84 -10.07 -5.65
N ALA A 60 -14.53 -10.85 -6.49
CA ALA A 60 -13.89 -11.86 -7.35
C ALA A 60 -12.93 -11.22 -8.37
N LEU A 61 -13.31 -10.11 -8.99
CA LEU A 61 -12.45 -9.35 -9.91
C LEU A 61 -11.21 -8.81 -9.22
N ARG A 62 -11.33 -8.30 -7.99
CA ARG A 62 -10.19 -7.92 -7.16
C ARG A 62 -9.27 -9.10 -6.90
N SER A 63 -9.80 -10.26 -6.51
CA SER A 63 -8.97 -11.45 -6.29
C SER A 63 -8.25 -11.93 -7.55
N GLU A 64 -8.87 -11.84 -8.73
CA GLU A 64 -8.22 -12.15 -10.01
C GLU A 64 -7.15 -11.11 -10.37
N HIS A 65 -7.41 -9.82 -10.13
CA HIS A 65 -6.41 -8.77 -10.32
C HIS A 65 -5.24 -8.92 -9.35
N ASP A 66 -5.48 -9.17 -8.07
CA ASP A 66 -4.45 -9.41 -7.06
C ASP A 66 -3.61 -10.66 -7.39
N ARG A 67 -4.22 -11.66 -8.06
CA ARG A 67 -3.54 -12.88 -8.54
C ARG A 67 -2.68 -12.61 -9.77
N GLU A 68 -3.17 -11.83 -10.73
CA GLU A 68 -2.42 -11.47 -11.95
C GLU A 68 -1.36 -10.39 -11.68
N PHE A 69 -1.61 -9.49 -10.72
CA PHE A 69 -0.82 -8.31 -10.41
C PHE A 69 -0.68 -8.11 -8.89
N PRO A 70 0.03 -9.01 -8.19
CA PRO A 70 0.21 -8.91 -6.73
C PRO A 70 0.89 -7.60 -6.31
N GLN A 71 1.65 -6.94 -7.18
CA GLN A 71 2.27 -5.64 -6.94
C GLN A 71 1.27 -4.45 -6.88
N PHE A 72 0.05 -4.63 -7.37
CA PHE A 72 -0.99 -3.59 -7.38
C PHE A 72 -2.17 -3.93 -6.47
N ALA A 73 -2.11 -5.07 -5.77
CA ALA A 73 -3.11 -5.44 -4.79
C ALA A 73 -3.10 -4.41 -3.65
N ILE A 74 -4.17 -3.64 -3.52
CA ILE A 74 -4.35 -2.84 -2.32
C ILE A 74 -4.74 -3.81 -1.23
N VAL A 75 -3.77 -4.18 -0.42
CA VAL A 75 -4.07 -4.67 0.91
C VAL A 75 -4.67 -3.47 1.63
N THR A 76 -5.89 -3.62 2.16
CA THR A 76 -6.59 -2.55 2.86
C THR A 76 -5.68 -1.97 3.94
N GLU A 77 -5.61 -0.64 4.12
CA GLU A 77 -4.72 0.03 5.10
C GLU A 77 -4.73 -0.68 6.47
N GLU A 78 -5.90 -1.11 6.94
CA GLU A 78 -6.07 -1.87 8.19
C GLU A 78 -5.36 -3.23 8.19
N LEU A 79 -5.44 -4.01 7.11
CA LEU A 79 -4.77 -5.33 6.99
C LEU A 79 -3.25 -5.19 6.79
N VAL A 80 -2.80 -4.09 6.18
CA VAL A 80 -1.38 -3.79 6.04
C VAL A 80 -0.78 -3.45 7.40
N VAL A 81 -1.46 -2.57 8.14
CA VAL A 81 -1.04 -2.17 9.49
C VAL A 81 -1.04 -3.38 10.43
N GLU A 82 -2.06 -4.24 10.36
CA GLU A 82 -2.09 -5.49 11.15
C GLU A 82 -0.89 -6.38 10.85
N ARG A 83 -0.49 -6.50 9.57
CA ARG A 83 0.68 -7.27 9.17
C ARG A 83 1.99 -6.67 9.69
N LEU A 84 2.15 -5.34 9.62
CA LEU A 84 3.27 -4.63 10.22
C LEU A 84 3.34 -4.89 11.73
N GLU A 85 2.21 -4.79 12.42
CA GLU A 85 2.13 -4.95 13.87
C GLU A 85 2.51 -6.36 14.34
N GLN A 86 2.37 -7.39 13.49
CA GLN A 86 2.79 -8.77 13.78
C GLN A 86 4.29 -9.02 13.54
N THR A 87 5.04 -8.06 12.99
CA THR A 87 6.47 -8.25 12.72
C THR A 87 7.30 -8.15 14.01
N PRO A 88 8.31 -9.03 14.21
CA PRO A 88 9.18 -8.97 15.38
C PRO A 88 9.99 -7.67 15.47
N TYR A 89 10.29 -7.07 14.31
CA TYR A 89 11.00 -5.79 14.22
C TYR A 89 10.13 -4.64 14.74
N PHE A 90 8.84 -4.61 14.37
CA PHE A 90 7.91 -3.62 14.89
C PHE A 90 7.77 -3.73 16.41
N HIS A 91 7.65 -4.94 16.96
CA HIS A 91 7.60 -5.13 18.41
C HIS A 91 8.84 -4.60 19.13
N THR A 92 10.03 -4.82 18.56
CA THR A 92 11.30 -4.31 19.10
C THR A 92 11.30 -2.78 19.18
N VAL A 93 10.83 -2.11 18.11
CA VAL A 93 10.72 -0.65 18.08
C VAL A 93 9.62 -0.17 19.02
N ASN A 94 8.45 -0.81 19.05
CA ASN A 94 7.31 -0.40 19.87
C ASN A 94 7.61 -0.51 21.37
N ALA A 95 8.35 -1.55 21.79
CA ALA A 95 8.71 -1.77 23.19
C ALA A 95 9.59 -0.65 23.77
N LYS A 96 10.52 -0.11 22.97
CA LYS A 96 11.47 0.94 23.41
C LYS A 96 11.04 2.35 23.00
N PHE A 97 10.39 2.48 21.85
CA PHE A 97 10.05 3.74 21.21
C PHE A 97 8.60 3.74 20.66
N PRO A 98 7.57 3.71 21.51
CA PRO A 98 6.16 3.63 21.09
C PRO A 98 5.68 4.85 20.30
N ARG A 99 6.34 6.01 20.44
CA ARG A 99 6.08 7.18 19.60
C ARG A 99 6.56 6.99 18.17
N ILE A 100 7.68 6.29 18.00
CA ILE A 100 8.23 5.97 16.68
C ILE A 100 7.34 4.93 16.01
N ALA A 101 6.98 3.85 16.74
CA ALA A 101 6.08 2.80 16.25
C ALA A 101 4.74 3.33 15.75
N ARG A 102 4.07 4.22 16.51
CA ARG A 102 2.82 4.85 16.05
C ARG A 102 2.98 5.63 14.75
N ARG A 103 4.12 6.29 14.57
CA ARG A 103 4.39 7.05 13.36
C ARG A 103 4.73 6.12 12.20
N LEU A 104 5.44 5.02 12.44
CA LEU A 104 5.67 3.97 11.44
C LEU A 104 4.34 3.44 10.91
N VAL A 105 3.40 3.07 11.79
CA VAL A 105 2.03 2.66 11.42
C VAL A 105 1.34 3.71 10.56
N ALA A 106 1.36 4.98 10.99
CA ALA A 106 0.70 6.06 10.28
C ALA A 106 1.30 6.38 8.90
N THR A 107 2.55 5.97 8.65
CA THR A 107 3.25 6.21 7.38
C THR A 107 3.38 4.98 6.51
N TRP A 108 3.11 3.78 7.04
CA TRP A 108 3.34 2.52 6.35
C TRP A 108 2.45 2.39 5.10
N GLY A 109 3.05 2.07 3.95
CA GLY A 109 2.33 2.06 2.68
C GLY A 109 2.06 3.46 2.11
N HIS A 110 2.78 4.49 2.58
CA HIS A 110 2.74 5.84 2.05
C HIS A 110 4.15 6.36 1.73
N ALA A 111 4.25 7.30 0.78
CA ALA A 111 5.51 7.94 0.41
C ALA A 111 6.25 8.61 1.58
N ALA A 112 5.52 9.09 2.59
CA ALA A 112 6.07 9.72 3.79
C ALA A 112 6.92 8.77 4.66
N PHE A 113 6.79 7.44 4.48
CA PHE A 113 7.57 6.45 5.23
C PHE A 113 9.06 6.58 4.95
N GLY A 114 9.45 6.65 3.66
CA GLY A 114 10.86 6.70 3.26
C GLY A 114 11.56 7.93 3.84
N GLU A 115 10.93 9.10 3.76
CA GLU A 115 11.45 10.34 4.36
C GLU A 115 11.59 10.20 5.87
N TYR A 116 10.59 9.62 6.54
CA TYR A 116 10.61 9.43 7.98
C TYR A 116 11.70 8.47 8.45
N ILE A 117 11.87 7.32 7.78
CA ILE A 117 12.98 6.39 8.08
C ILE A 117 14.33 7.04 7.83
N ASN A 118 14.47 7.76 6.71
CA ASN A 118 15.68 8.48 6.39
C ASN A 118 16.05 9.50 7.47
N ASP A 119 15.08 10.26 7.98
CA ASP A 119 15.26 11.20 9.10
C ASP A 119 15.61 10.53 10.43
N LEU A 120 15.15 9.29 10.65
CA LEU A 120 15.49 8.52 11.85
C LEU A 120 16.91 7.95 11.79
N LEU A 121 17.35 7.52 10.61
CA LEU A 121 18.65 6.87 10.40
C LEU A 121 19.77 7.88 10.14
N ASN A 122 19.48 8.98 9.44
CA ASN A 122 20.43 10.05 9.16
C ASN A 122 20.27 11.16 10.21
N ASP A 123 21.15 11.10 11.21
CA ASP A 123 21.20 11.97 12.37
C ASP A 123 21.45 13.45 12.01
N ASN A 124 20.39 14.18 11.63
CA ASN A 124 20.47 15.60 11.28
C ASN A 124 20.27 16.54 12.49
N ARG A 125 20.25 16.03 13.73
CA ARG A 125 19.98 16.87 14.92
C ARG A 125 21.01 16.59 16.02
N SER A 126 21.85 17.58 16.29
CA SER A 126 22.85 17.51 17.36
C SER A 126 22.22 17.19 18.72
N GLY A 127 22.79 16.22 19.43
CA GLY A 127 22.48 15.95 20.85
C GLY A 127 21.61 14.73 21.15
N ARG A 128 21.41 13.80 20.21
CA ARG A 128 20.79 12.49 20.52
C ARG A 128 21.84 11.41 20.76
N GLN A 129 21.63 10.59 21.78
CA GLN A 129 22.22 9.26 21.85
C GLN A 129 21.49 8.42 20.80
N GLY A 130 22.20 7.93 19.78
CA GLY A 130 21.60 7.14 18.70
C GLY A 130 20.78 5.94 19.19
N PHE A 131 20.18 5.20 18.27
CA PHE A 131 19.39 4.03 18.64
C PHE A 131 20.27 2.90 19.18
N PRO A 132 19.77 2.14 20.18
CA PRO A 132 20.32 0.83 20.50
C PRO A 132 20.42 -0.05 19.24
N GLU A 133 21.44 -0.90 19.17
CA GLU A 133 21.74 -1.73 17.99
C GLU A 133 20.52 -2.55 17.51
N ASP A 134 19.79 -3.14 18.45
CA ASP A 134 18.59 -3.94 18.14
C ASP A 134 17.46 -3.10 17.51
N VAL A 135 17.29 -1.86 17.94
CA VAL A 135 16.32 -0.93 17.37
C VAL A 135 16.78 -0.41 16.01
N MET A 136 18.07 -0.14 15.86
CA MET A 136 18.64 0.26 14.56
C MET A 136 18.43 -0.84 13.52
N LEU A 137 18.77 -2.10 13.85
CA LEU A 137 18.54 -3.25 13.00
C LEU A 137 17.05 -3.44 12.66
N ALA A 138 16.17 -3.28 13.65
CA ALA A 138 14.74 -3.36 13.42
C ALA A 138 14.24 -2.28 12.45
N LEU A 139 14.70 -1.03 12.59
CA LEU A 139 14.34 0.06 11.66
C LEU A 139 14.85 -0.19 10.24
N PHE A 140 16.07 -0.71 10.09
CA PHE A 140 16.59 -1.11 8.78
C PHE A 140 15.77 -2.24 8.14
N LYS A 141 15.40 -3.27 8.92
CA LYS A 141 14.59 -4.38 8.41
C LYS A 141 13.20 -3.94 8.00
N LEU A 142 12.57 -3.06 8.78
CA LEU A 142 11.31 -2.45 8.42
C LEU A 142 11.42 -1.60 7.15
N SER A 143 12.53 -0.90 6.93
CA SER A 143 12.79 -0.20 5.67
C SER A 143 12.85 -1.16 4.48
N GLU A 144 13.61 -2.25 4.60
CA GLU A 144 13.70 -3.26 3.54
C GLU A 144 12.35 -3.93 3.24
N GLU A 145 11.54 -4.19 4.26
CA GLU A 145 10.20 -4.76 4.11
C GLU A 145 9.25 -3.79 3.42
N HIS A 146 9.25 -2.53 3.83
CA HIS A 146 8.47 -1.50 3.18
C HIS A 146 8.85 -1.33 1.71
N ASP A 147 10.15 -1.31 1.39
CA ASP A 147 10.61 -1.14 0.00
C ASP A 147 10.23 -2.34 -0.89
N LYS A 148 10.18 -3.55 -0.32
CA LYS A 148 9.71 -4.77 -1.01
C LYS A 148 8.21 -4.75 -1.23
N GLU A 149 7.43 -4.31 -0.23
CA GLU A 149 5.96 -4.30 -0.27
C GLU A 149 5.44 -3.10 -1.09
N PHE A 150 6.17 -1.99 -1.09
CA PHE A 150 5.81 -0.73 -1.76
C PHE A 150 6.95 -0.18 -2.63
N PRO A 151 7.33 -0.90 -3.71
CA PRO A 151 8.41 -0.47 -4.61
C PRO A 151 8.18 0.92 -5.23
N GLN A 152 6.93 1.38 -5.31
CA GLN A 152 6.54 2.70 -5.81
C GLN A 152 6.91 3.86 -4.86
N TYR A 153 7.10 3.59 -3.56
CA TYR A 153 7.43 4.60 -2.55
C TYR A 153 8.90 4.57 -2.12
N VAL A 154 9.68 3.66 -2.70
CA VAL A 154 11.14 3.63 -2.50
C VAL A 154 11.71 4.98 -2.93
N LEU A 155 12.39 5.64 -2.00
CA LEU A 155 13.17 6.83 -2.31
C LEU A 155 14.26 6.42 -3.30
N LYS A 156 14.04 6.71 -4.58
CA LYS A 156 15.09 6.61 -5.59
C LYS A 156 16.12 7.65 -5.24
N ILE A 157 17.21 7.23 -4.60
CA ILE A 157 18.42 8.03 -4.53
C ILE A 157 18.79 8.28 -5.99
N THR A 158 18.45 9.48 -6.47
CA THR A 158 18.89 9.95 -7.76
C THR A 158 20.36 10.20 -7.53
N ASP A 159 21.18 9.26 -7.99
CA ASP A 159 22.61 9.23 -7.72
C ASP A 159 23.18 10.63 -7.95
N ILE A 160 24.02 11.14 -7.05
CA ILE A 160 24.50 12.53 -7.08
C ILE A 160 25.27 12.79 -8.40
N TRP A 161 25.84 11.73 -8.97
CA TRP A 161 26.48 11.70 -10.28
C TRP A 161 25.51 11.84 -11.47
N SER A 162 24.22 11.55 -11.28
CA SER A 162 23.15 11.73 -12.27
C SER A 162 22.77 13.20 -12.45
N LEU A 163 23.01 14.04 -11.44
CA LEU A 163 22.70 15.48 -11.48
C LEU A 163 23.81 16.29 -12.16
N SER A 164 25.05 15.81 -12.13
CA SER A 164 26.23 16.52 -12.66
C SER A 164 26.47 16.33 -14.15
N ASN A 165 25.71 15.47 -14.85
CA ASN A 165 25.86 15.23 -16.29
C ASN A 165 25.07 16.21 -17.19
N LYS A 166 24.80 17.43 -16.71
CA LYS A 166 24.59 18.58 -17.59
C LYS A 166 25.91 19.33 -17.75
N ILE A 167 26.83 18.74 -18.51
CA ILE A 167 27.98 19.45 -19.04
C ILE A 167 27.53 20.07 -20.37
N TYR A 168 27.77 21.38 -20.49
CA TYR A 168 27.50 22.25 -21.64
C TYR A 168 28.10 21.74 -22.95
#